data_AF-A0A535Z256-F1
#
_entry.id   AF-A0A535Z256-F1
#
_cell.length_a   1.000
_cell.length_b   1.000
_cell.length_c   1.000
_cell.angle_alpha   90.00
_cell.angle_beta   90.00
_cell.angle_gamma   90.00
#
_symmetry.space_group_name_H-M   'P 1'
#
loop_
_entity.id
_entity.type
_entity.pdbx_description
1 polymer ?
#
loop_
_entity_poly.entity_id
_entity_poly.type
_entity_poly.pdbx_seq_one_letter_code
_entity_poly.pdbx_strand_id
1 'polypeptide(L)'
;MNSTRPGGCGGSDLYVARRRDKRDDFGWSRPENLGCTINTIYDESGPTFFDDEATGTQFLYFTSFNRPDGLGDFDIYVSTRRGDEDAWGPGVDVVEVNGPFRDTRTAIRRDGLEMFLSLDATGRPGGIGGQDLWVSTRATTADPWSTPVNLGPTVNTTAFDGAPALSFDGATLYFFSTRPGGFGGNDLYVTTRQRINSAPAIRSMRESTPHTLSGGAR
;
A
#
# COMPACT_ATOMS: atom_id res chain seq x y z
N MET A 1 11.38 8.48 5.36
CA MET A 1 11.02 9.93 5.35
C MET A 1 11.75 10.60 4.20
N ASN A 2 11.38 11.83 3.80
CA ASN A 2 12.05 12.57 2.73
C ASN A 2 12.64 13.91 3.22
N SER A 3 13.69 14.43 2.58
CA SER A 3 14.37 15.67 2.97
C SER A 3 15.27 16.23 1.86
N THR A 4 15.44 17.55 1.80
CA THR A 4 16.34 18.28 0.86
C THR A 4 17.71 18.63 1.49
N ARG A 5 18.13 17.90 2.53
CA ARG A 5 19.38 18.22 3.25
C ARG A 5 20.63 17.99 2.37
N PRO A 6 21.74 18.71 2.62
CA PRO A 6 22.99 18.52 1.87
C PRO A 6 23.51 17.08 1.89
N GLY A 7 24.14 16.65 0.80
CA GLY A 7 24.59 15.26 0.59
C GLY A 7 23.55 14.34 -0.06
N GLY A 8 22.50 14.95 -0.62
CA GLY A 8 21.44 14.31 -1.39
C GLY A 8 21.79 14.01 -2.85
N CYS A 9 20.85 13.37 -3.55
CA CYS A 9 20.96 13.02 -4.97
C CYS A 9 20.27 14.03 -5.90
N GLY A 10 19.50 14.96 -5.33
CA GLY A 10 18.93 16.10 -6.04
C GLY A 10 17.87 16.81 -5.22
N GLY A 11 16.60 16.64 -5.61
CA GLY A 11 15.45 17.25 -4.96
C GLY A 11 15.23 16.74 -3.54
N SER A 12 14.00 16.34 -3.25
CA SER A 12 13.66 15.71 -1.98
C SER A 12 14.05 14.23 -1.98
N ASP A 13 15.08 13.84 -1.24
CA ASP A 13 15.51 12.44 -1.18
C ASP A 13 14.84 11.66 -0.05
N LEU A 14 14.74 10.33 -0.20
CA LEU A 14 14.38 9.41 0.87
C LEU A 14 15.56 9.07 1.80
N TYR A 15 15.22 8.99 3.09
CA TYR A 15 16.12 8.63 4.18
C TYR A 15 15.51 7.57 5.08
N VAL A 16 16.37 6.74 5.65
CA VAL A 16 16.04 5.65 6.57
C VAL A 16 16.73 5.84 7.92
N ALA A 17 15.97 5.65 9.00
CA ALA A 17 16.52 5.43 10.33
C ALA A 17 16.18 3.99 10.74
N ARG A 18 17.13 3.29 11.35
CA ARG A 18 16.97 1.88 11.69
C ARG A 18 17.00 1.71 13.20
N ARG A 19 16.29 0.70 13.66
CA ARG A 19 16.36 0.21 15.03
C ARG A 19 16.79 -1.25 15.01
N ARG A 20 17.96 -1.57 15.57
CA ARG A 20 18.53 -2.92 15.55
C ARG A 20 17.85 -3.85 16.55
N ASP A 21 17.56 -3.34 17.76
CA ASP A 21 16.79 -4.06 18.76
C ASP A 21 15.38 -3.49 18.84
N LYS A 22 14.38 -4.29 18.45
CA LYS A 22 12.97 -3.89 18.49
C LYS A 22 12.45 -3.63 19.93
N ARG A 23 13.20 -4.05 20.96
CA ARG A 23 12.88 -3.84 22.39
C ARG A 23 13.57 -2.62 23.00
N ASP A 24 14.49 -1.99 22.27
CA ASP A 24 15.04 -0.70 22.68
C ASP A 24 14.13 0.41 22.18
N ASP A 25 13.33 1.00 23.07
CA ASP A 25 12.36 2.03 22.70
C ASP A 25 13.01 3.30 22.15
N PHE A 26 14.29 3.54 22.45
CA PHE A 26 15.03 4.75 22.05
C PHE A 26 16.19 4.47 21.07
N GLY A 27 16.41 3.22 20.69
CA GLY A 27 17.54 2.74 19.89
C GLY A 27 17.49 3.06 18.38
N TRP A 28 16.90 4.19 17.98
CA TRP A 28 16.88 4.63 16.58
C TRP A 28 18.23 5.20 16.16
N SER A 29 18.73 4.78 14.99
CA SER A 29 19.91 5.35 14.37
C SER A 29 19.65 6.77 13.87
N ARG A 30 20.73 7.52 13.60
CA ARG A 30 20.61 8.74 12.79
C ARG A 30 20.07 8.38 11.40
N PRO A 31 19.22 9.23 10.80
CA PRO A 31 18.72 8.98 9.46
C PRO A 31 19.83 9.08 8.40
N GLU A 32 19.93 8.05 7.55
CA GLU A 32 20.89 7.90 6.45
C GLU A 32 20.19 8.06 5.10
N ASN A 33 20.88 8.66 4.12
CA ASN A 33 20.36 8.77 2.75
C ASN A 33 20.29 7.36 2.13
N LEU A 34 19.20 7.05 1.41
CA LEU A 34 19.04 5.73 0.77
C LEU A 34 19.88 5.54 -0.51
N GLY A 35 20.67 6.54 -0.89
CA GLY A 35 21.59 6.51 -2.02
C GLY A 35 20.92 6.81 -3.35
N CYS A 36 21.74 7.16 -4.35
CA CYS A 36 21.26 7.61 -5.67
C CYS A 36 20.82 6.47 -6.59
N THR A 37 20.61 5.28 -6.03
CA THR A 37 19.96 4.16 -6.71
C THR A 37 18.44 4.23 -6.53
N ILE A 38 17.99 4.62 -5.33
CA ILE A 38 16.57 4.89 -5.06
C ILE A 38 16.26 6.35 -5.31
N ASN A 39 17.06 7.23 -4.71
CA ASN A 39 16.90 8.67 -4.85
C ASN A 39 17.42 9.13 -6.21
N THR A 40 16.78 10.15 -6.76
CA THR A 40 17.16 10.67 -8.07
C THR A 40 17.40 12.18 -7.99
N ILE A 41 17.52 12.81 -9.16
CA ILE A 41 17.56 14.28 -9.22
C ILE A 41 16.19 14.92 -8.91
N TYR A 42 15.13 14.11 -8.90
CA TYR A 42 13.75 14.52 -8.71
C TYR A 42 13.32 14.48 -7.24
N ASP A 43 12.03 14.72 -6.99
CA ASP A 43 11.47 14.63 -5.64
C ASP A 43 10.92 13.22 -5.39
N GLU A 44 11.55 12.50 -4.46
CA GLU A 44 11.02 11.27 -3.89
C GLU A 44 10.30 11.52 -2.57
N SER A 45 9.15 10.87 -2.39
CA SER A 45 8.35 11.00 -1.17
C SER A 45 7.46 9.77 -0.92
N GLY A 46 6.73 9.80 0.19
CA GLY A 46 5.71 8.79 0.51
C GLY A 46 6.20 7.34 0.57
N PRO A 47 7.32 7.03 1.25
CA PRO A 47 7.82 5.67 1.30
C PRO A 47 6.90 4.74 2.10
N THR A 48 6.69 3.55 1.57
CA THR A 48 5.99 2.42 2.22
C THR A 48 6.86 1.19 2.07
N PHE A 49 7.20 0.59 3.20
CA PHE A 49 8.06 -0.58 3.28
C PHE A 49 7.23 -1.84 3.52
N PHE A 50 7.58 -2.92 2.81
CA PHE A 50 7.02 -4.26 3.00
C PHE A 50 8.13 -5.29 2.97
N ASP A 51 8.10 -6.22 3.92
CA ASP A 51 9.04 -7.33 4.01
C ASP A 51 8.28 -8.64 3.77
N ASP A 52 8.59 -9.31 2.68
CA ASP A 52 8.11 -10.66 2.42
C ASP A 52 9.05 -11.65 3.10
N GLU A 53 8.79 -11.91 4.38
CA GLU A 53 9.57 -12.84 5.21
C GLU A 53 9.64 -14.26 4.61
N ALA A 54 8.67 -14.66 3.79
CA ALA A 54 8.66 -15.99 3.18
C ALA A 54 9.70 -16.13 2.06
N THR A 55 9.97 -15.05 1.32
CA THR A 55 10.97 -15.03 0.24
C THR A 55 12.25 -14.29 0.59
N GLY A 56 12.27 -13.57 1.72
CA GLY A 56 13.34 -12.64 2.10
C GLY A 56 13.41 -11.38 1.23
N THR A 57 12.39 -11.13 0.41
CA THR A 57 12.36 -9.98 -0.50
C THR A 57 11.77 -8.78 0.22
N GLN A 58 12.50 -7.69 0.25
CA GLN A 58 12.01 -6.42 0.79
C GLN A 58 11.64 -5.48 -0.35
N PHE A 59 10.53 -4.77 -0.18
CA PHE A 59 9.96 -3.83 -1.13
C PHE A 59 9.89 -2.45 -0.48
N LEU A 60 10.42 -1.45 -1.18
CA LEU A 60 10.22 -0.05 -0.86
C LEU A 60 9.41 0.57 -1.99
N TYR A 61 8.12 0.77 -1.74
CA TYR A 61 7.27 1.59 -2.59
C TYR A 61 7.48 3.05 -2.22
N PHE A 62 7.52 3.93 -3.20
CA PHE A 62 7.63 5.36 -3.00
C PHE A 62 7.06 6.10 -4.21
N THR A 63 6.95 7.40 -4.11
CA THR A 63 6.48 8.25 -5.21
C THR A 63 7.62 9.12 -5.70
N SER A 64 7.76 9.30 -7.02
CA SER A 64 8.74 10.19 -7.62
C SER A 64 8.09 11.21 -8.56
N PHE A 65 8.55 12.46 -8.53
CA PHE A 65 8.02 13.55 -9.36
C PHE A 65 8.72 13.66 -10.73
N ASN A 66 7.99 13.73 -11.83
CA ASN A 66 8.46 14.07 -13.17
C ASN A 66 9.66 13.25 -13.65
N ARG A 67 9.74 11.98 -13.22
CA ARG A 67 10.73 11.05 -13.74
C ARG A 67 10.45 10.78 -15.22
N PRO A 68 11.47 10.75 -16.12
CA PRO A 68 11.24 10.58 -17.55
C PRO A 68 10.61 9.24 -17.94
N ASP A 69 10.75 8.24 -17.07
CA ASP A 69 10.15 6.91 -17.18
C ASP A 69 8.75 6.81 -16.54
N GLY A 70 8.24 7.90 -15.96
CA GLY A 70 6.90 7.98 -15.37
C GLY A 70 5.81 8.29 -16.38
N LEU A 71 4.56 8.06 -15.98
CA LEU A 71 3.36 8.28 -16.80
C LEU A 71 2.69 9.63 -16.49
N GLY A 72 2.87 10.15 -15.28
CA GLY A 72 2.23 11.36 -14.78
C GLY A 72 3.19 12.37 -14.16
N ASP A 73 2.66 13.27 -13.33
CA ASP A 73 3.49 14.22 -12.59
C ASP A 73 4.15 13.54 -11.40
N PHE A 74 3.41 12.80 -10.59
CA PHE A 74 3.92 11.87 -9.61
C PHE A 74 3.49 10.46 -9.97
N ASP A 75 4.43 9.53 -9.94
CA ASP A 75 4.18 8.11 -10.16
C ASP A 75 4.70 7.27 -9.00
N ILE A 76 4.11 6.10 -8.81
CA ILE A 76 4.50 5.12 -7.80
C ILE A 76 5.60 4.21 -8.35
N TYR A 77 6.74 4.17 -7.66
CA TYR A 77 7.88 3.32 -7.95
C TYR A 77 8.06 2.26 -6.87
N VAL A 78 8.72 1.17 -7.22
CA VAL A 78 9.17 0.14 -6.28
C VAL A 78 10.67 -0.11 -6.45
N SER A 79 11.38 -0.18 -5.34
CA SER A 79 12.74 -0.73 -5.28
C SER A 79 12.72 -2.01 -4.43
N THR A 80 13.57 -2.97 -4.78
CA THR A 80 13.65 -4.26 -4.07
C THR A 80 15.08 -4.61 -3.66
N ARG A 81 15.21 -5.44 -2.63
CA ARG A 81 16.47 -6.08 -2.18
C ARG A 81 16.19 -7.41 -1.50
N ARG A 82 17.21 -8.28 -1.32
CA ARG A 82 17.08 -9.50 -0.52
C ARG A 82 17.71 -9.32 0.85
N GLY A 83 16.89 -8.97 1.84
CA GLY A 83 17.34 -8.74 3.21
C GLY A 83 18.12 -7.44 3.42
N ASP A 84 18.63 -7.27 4.63
CA ASP A 84 19.13 -5.98 5.10
C ASP A 84 20.54 -5.60 4.62
N GLU A 85 21.36 -6.59 4.28
CA GLU A 85 22.76 -6.41 3.84
C GLU A 85 22.85 -6.08 2.34
N ASP A 86 21.84 -6.45 1.57
CA ASP A 86 21.79 -6.19 0.14
C ASP A 86 21.53 -4.71 -0.17
N ALA A 87 22.17 -4.25 -1.24
CA ALA A 87 21.85 -2.94 -1.82
C ALA A 87 20.45 -2.95 -2.42
N TRP A 88 19.76 -1.82 -2.30
CA TRP A 88 18.51 -1.59 -3.03
C TRP A 88 18.77 -1.58 -4.53
N GLY A 89 17.87 -2.20 -5.29
CA GLY A 89 17.81 -2.03 -6.74
C GLY A 89 17.31 -0.63 -7.15
N PRO A 90 17.42 -0.25 -8.44
CA PRO A 90 16.85 1.00 -8.91
C PRO A 90 15.33 1.02 -8.69
N GLY A 91 14.76 2.22 -8.52
CA GLY A 91 13.32 2.38 -8.53
C GLY A 91 12.74 2.07 -9.91
N VAL A 92 11.84 1.10 -9.97
CA VAL A 92 11.09 0.67 -11.18
C VAL A 92 9.66 1.16 -11.07
N ASP A 93 9.13 1.73 -12.16
CA ASP A 93 7.75 2.20 -12.24
C ASP A 93 6.76 1.04 -12.02
N VAL A 94 5.73 1.27 -11.20
CA VAL A 94 4.65 0.29 -10.96
C VAL A 94 3.53 0.55 -11.99
N VAL A 95 3.84 0.19 -13.23
CA VAL A 95 3.02 0.49 -14.43
C VAL A 95 1.57 0.02 -14.32
N GLU A 96 1.29 -0.98 -13.49
CA GLU A 96 -0.06 -1.54 -13.34
C GLU A 96 -1.01 -0.63 -12.55
N VAL A 97 -0.47 0.26 -11.70
CA VAL A 97 -1.27 1.17 -10.86
C VAL A 97 -1.23 2.62 -11.33
N ASN A 98 -0.12 3.04 -11.94
CA ASN A 98 0.03 4.41 -12.43
C ASN A 98 -0.83 4.69 -13.67
N GLY A 99 -1.08 5.97 -13.91
CA GLY A 99 -1.83 6.51 -15.03
C GLY A 99 -1.26 7.87 -15.43
N PRO A 100 -1.93 8.59 -16.34
CA PRO A 100 -1.34 9.79 -16.96
C PRO A 100 -1.29 11.04 -16.05
N PHE A 101 -1.63 10.89 -14.77
CA PHE A 101 -1.84 11.99 -13.82
C PHE A 101 -1.19 11.65 -12.47
N ARG A 102 -1.61 12.33 -11.39
CA ARG A 102 -0.97 12.22 -10.08
C ARG A 102 -1.31 10.93 -9.34
N ASP A 103 -0.32 10.07 -9.17
CA ASP A 103 -0.43 8.82 -8.41
C ASP A 103 0.59 8.76 -7.28
N THR A 104 0.10 8.61 -6.06
CA THR A 104 0.94 8.81 -4.87
C THR A 104 0.52 7.88 -3.74
N ARG A 105 1.37 7.78 -2.71
CA ARG A 105 1.06 7.27 -1.36
C ARG A 105 0.39 5.89 -1.35
N THR A 106 1.16 4.90 -0.91
CA THR A 106 0.66 3.53 -0.80
C THR A 106 0.47 3.14 0.67
N ALA A 107 -0.49 2.26 0.95
CA ALA A 107 -0.53 1.48 2.18
C ALA A 107 -0.76 0.02 1.83
N ILE A 108 0.08 -0.88 2.32
CA ILE A 108 0.07 -2.29 1.94
C ILE A 108 -0.36 -3.16 3.12
N ARG A 109 -1.21 -4.15 2.84
CA ARG A 109 -1.61 -5.16 3.82
C ARG A 109 -0.42 -6.03 4.21
N ARG A 110 -0.42 -6.53 5.44
CA ARG A 110 0.68 -7.29 6.04
C ARG A 110 1.12 -8.53 5.26
N ASP A 111 0.22 -9.14 4.48
CA ASP A 111 0.54 -10.27 3.61
C ASP A 111 1.12 -9.84 2.25
N GLY A 112 1.16 -8.54 1.97
CA GLY A 112 1.64 -7.98 0.72
C GLY A 112 0.67 -8.13 -0.44
N LEU A 113 -0.57 -8.59 -0.24
CA LEU A 113 -1.48 -9.00 -1.33
C LEU A 113 -2.56 -7.96 -1.65
N GLU A 114 -2.61 -6.85 -0.91
CA GLU A 114 -3.56 -5.76 -1.10
C GLU A 114 -2.87 -4.43 -0.84
N MET A 115 -3.03 -3.48 -1.76
CA MET A 115 -2.46 -2.14 -1.68
C MET A 115 -3.55 -1.08 -1.85
N PHE A 116 -3.60 -0.15 -0.92
CA PHE A 116 -4.40 1.07 -0.98
C PHE A 116 -3.55 2.21 -1.54
N LEU A 117 -4.15 3.02 -2.40
CA LEU A 117 -3.46 3.98 -3.26
C LEU A 117 -4.19 5.33 -3.25
N SER A 118 -3.46 6.44 -3.39
CA SER A 118 -4.05 7.75 -3.72
C SER A 118 -3.82 8.04 -5.20
N LEU A 119 -4.83 7.83 -6.03
CA LEU A 119 -4.73 8.00 -7.47
C LEU A 119 -5.61 9.15 -7.94
N ASP A 120 -5.15 9.87 -8.95
CA ASP A 120 -5.99 10.84 -9.66
C ASP A 120 -7.14 10.08 -10.31
N ALA A 121 -8.37 10.51 -10.02
CA ALA A 121 -9.59 9.89 -10.50
C ALA A 121 -10.04 10.48 -11.85
N THR A 122 -9.45 11.58 -12.30
CA THR A 122 -9.77 12.22 -13.57
C THR A 122 -9.46 11.28 -14.72
N GLY A 123 -10.48 10.91 -15.49
CA GLY A 123 -10.32 10.00 -16.62
C GLY A 123 -10.08 8.54 -16.25
N ARG A 124 -10.11 8.17 -14.96
CA ARG A 124 -10.13 6.75 -14.53
C ARG A 124 -11.57 6.25 -14.40
N PRO A 125 -11.95 5.13 -15.04
CA PRO A 125 -13.29 4.56 -14.89
C PRO A 125 -13.64 4.29 -13.43
N GLY A 126 -14.79 4.81 -12.98
CA GLY A 126 -15.24 4.67 -11.59
C GLY A 126 -14.68 5.70 -10.61
N GLY A 127 -13.89 6.67 -11.08
CA GLY A 127 -13.47 7.84 -10.29
C GLY A 127 -14.67 8.71 -9.87
N ILE A 128 -14.56 9.32 -8.68
CA ILE A 128 -15.60 10.11 -8.03
C ILE A 128 -15.14 11.56 -7.83
N GLY A 129 -13.96 11.75 -7.24
CA GLY A 129 -13.36 13.05 -6.96
C GLY A 129 -12.20 13.41 -7.89
N GLY A 130 -11.35 14.33 -7.42
CA GLY A 130 -10.09 14.66 -8.10
C GLY A 130 -8.99 13.65 -7.78
N GLN A 131 -8.73 13.43 -6.50
CA GLN A 131 -7.93 12.31 -6.00
C GLN A 131 -8.84 11.43 -5.14
N ASP A 132 -8.78 10.13 -5.40
CA ASP A 132 -9.57 9.12 -4.71
C ASP A 132 -8.66 8.07 -4.07
N LEU A 133 -9.23 7.32 -3.13
CA LEU A 133 -8.65 6.07 -2.64
C LEU A 133 -9.03 4.89 -3.54
N TRP A 134 -8.02 4.14 -3.97
CA TRP A 134 -8.16 2.94 -4.79
C TRP A 134 -7.53 1.75 -4.09
N VAL A 135 -7.93 0.55 -4.50
CA VAL A 135 -7.33 -0.71 -4.05
C VAL A 135 -6.85 -1.54 -5.24
N SER A 136 -5.65 -2.10 -5.13
CA SER A 136 -5.12 -3.10 -6.04
C SER A 136 -4.75 -4.36 -5.26
N THR A 137 -4.84 -5.52 -5.92
CA THR A 137 -4.55 -6.84 -5.32
C THR A 137 -3.61 -7.65 -6.19
N ARG A 138 -2.98 -8.67 -5.62
CA ARG A 138 -2.16 -9.64 -6.36
C ARG A 138 -2.25 -11.01 -5.71
N ALA A 139 -1.98 -12.07 -6.48
CA ALA A 139 -2.10 -13.44 -6.00
C ALA A 139 -0.91 -13.84 -5.11
N THR A 140 0.30 -13.39 -5.47
CA THR A 140 1.53 -13.56 -4.69
C THR A 140 2.34 -12.27 -4.67
N THR A 141 3.33 -12.19 -3.78
CA THR A 141 4.25 -11.04 -3.68
C THR A 141 5.17 -10.87 -4.89
N ALA A 142 5.26 -11.88 -5.75
CA ALA A 142 6.01 -11.85 -7.01
C ALA A 142 5.14 -11.46 -8.22
N ASP A 143 3.81 -11.51 -8.09
CA ASP A 143 2.90 -11.16 -9.18
C ASP A 143 2.75 -9.65 -9.33
N PRO A 144 2.48 -9.18 -10.57
CA PRO A 144 2.04 -7.82 -10.82
C PRO A 144 0.81 -7.43 -9.99
N TRP A 145 0.66 -6.14 -9.71
CA TRP A 145 -0.56 -5.59 -9.14
C TRP A 145 -1.71 -5.67 -10.16
N SER A 146 -2.93 -5.91 -9.70
CA SER A 146 -4.13 -5.80 -10.53
C SER A 146 -4.39 -4.34 -10.90
N THR A 147 -5.19 -4.10 -11.95
CA THR A 147 -5.74 -2.77 -12.21
C THR A 147 -6.46 -2.26 -10.94
N PRO A 148 -6.17 -1.02 -10.48
CA PRO A 148 -6.81 -0.47 -9.30
C PRO A 148 -8.33 -0.35 -9.45
N VAL A 149 -9.05 -0.63 -8.36
CA VAL A 149 -10.50 -0.50 -8.23
C VAL A 149 -10.81 0.61 -7.23
N ASN A 150 -11.70 1.54 -7.60
CA ASN A 150 -12.10 2.65 -6.73
C ASN A 150 -12.83 2.10 -5.48
N LEU A 151 -12.57 2.66 -4.30
CA LEU A 151 -13.25 2.23 -3.06
C LEU A 151 -14.73 2.67 -2.98
N GLY A 152 -15.23 3.37 -4.00
CA GLY A 152 -16.62 3.73 -4.16
C GLY A 152 -17.09 4.85 -3.23
N PRO A 153 -18.35 5.30 -3.38
CA PRO A 153 -18.88 6.47 -2.69
C PRO A 153 -19.11 6.26 -1.19
N THR A 154 -18.91 5.04 -0.69
CA THR A 154 -18.91 4.76 0.76
C THR A 154 -17.64 5.29 1.43
N VAL A 155 -16.52 5.35 0.71
CA VAL A 155 -15.23 5.80 1.24
C VAL A 155 -14.82 7.13 0.61
N ASN A 156 -14.87 7.20 -0.72
CA ASN A 156 -14.54 8.38 -1.50
C ASN A 156 -15.72 9.34 -1.62
N THR A 157 -15.40 10.59 -1.88
CA THR A 157 -16.32 11.70 -2.09
C THR A 157 -15.92 12.45 -3.35
N THR A 158 -16.66 13.51 -3.71
CA THR A 158 -16.24 14.42 -4.78
C THR A 158 -15.09 15.35 -4.35
N ALA A 159 -14.67 15.29 -3.09
CA ALA A 159 -13.54 16.05 -2.56
C ALA A 159 -12.21 15.32 -2.84
N PHE A 160 -11.09 15.82 -2.32
CA PHE A 160 -9.83 15.07 -2.35
C PHE A 160 -9.81 14.09 -1.18
N ASP A 161 -9.65 12.81 -1.48
CA ASP A 161 -9.51 11.71 -0.52
C ASP A 161 -8.19 10.98 -0.78
N GLY A 162 -7.29 10.90 0.21
CA GLY A 162 -5.93 10.41 -0.04
C GLY A 162 -5.08 10.09 1.19
N ALA A 163 -3.82 9.76 0.92
CA ALA A 163 -2.80 9.29 1.87
C ALA A 163 -3.31 8.17 2.81
N PRO A 164 -3.64 6.98 2.25
CA PRO A 164 -4.12 5.87 3.05
C PRO A 164 -3.08 5.44 4.09
N ALA A 165 -3.57 5.03 5.27
CA ALA A 165 -2.81 4.37 6.31
C ALA A 165 -3.64 3.20 6.86
N LEU A 166 -3.15 1.99 6.64
CA LEU A 166 -3.85 0.76 7.01
C LEU A 166 -3.39 0.27 8.39
N SER A 167 -4.36 -0.05 9.23
CA SER A 167 -4.13 -0.71 10.53
C SER A 167 -3.51 -2.10 10.37
N PHE A 168 -2.84 -2.57 11.44
CA PHE A 168 -2.13 -3.85 11.46
C PHE A 168 -3.02 -5.06 11.14
N ASP A 169 -4.28 -5.06 11.59
CA ASP A 169 -5.24 -6.13 11.33
C ASP A 169 -5.93 -6.01 9.96
N GLY A 170 -5.60 -4.97 9.19
CA GLY A 170 -6.15 -4.70 7.88
C GLY A 170 -7.64 -4.33 7.88
N ALA A 171 -8.24 -4.00 9.04
CA ALA A 171 -9.68 -3.76 9.16
C ALA A 171 -10.03 -2.27 9.27
N THR A 172 -9.09 -1.41 9.63
CA THR A 172 -9.25 0.05 9.74
C THR A 172 -8.34 0.77 8.76
N LEU A 173 -8.91 1.68 7.97
CA LEU A 173 -8.20 2.53 7.02
C LEU A 173 -8.37 3.99 7.44
N TYR A 174 -7.25 4.65 7.74
CA TYR A 174 -7.17 6.09 7.98
C TYR A 174 -6.73 6.81 6.71
N PHE A 175 -7.20 8.02 6.49
CA PHE A 175 -6.90 8.81 5.30
C PHE A 175 -7.25 10.27 5.54
N PHE A 176 -6.75 11.19 4.70
CA PHE A 176 -7.23 12.57 4.73
C PHE A 176 -8.41 12.77 3.79
N SER A 177 -9.27 13.73 4.10
CA SER A 177 -10.26 14.24 3.16
C SER A 177 -10.44 15.75 3.26
N THR A 178 -10.77 16.39 2.13
CA THR A 178 -11.23 17.80 2.08
C THR A 178 -12.75 17.91 2.01
N ARG A 179 -13.49 16.86 2.40
CA ARG A 179 -14.96 16.83 2.33
C ARG A 179 -15.60 17.92 3.22
N PRO A 180 -16.76 18.46 2.83
CA PRO A 180 -17.48 19.45 3.64
C PRO A 180 -17.78 18.94 5.06
N GLY A 181 -17.79 19.88 6.03
CA GLY A 181 -18.06 19.58 7.44
C GLY A 181 -16.81 19.27 8.28
N GLY A 182 -15.62 19.30 7.67
CA GLY A 182 -14.33 19.25 8.37
C GLY A 182 -13.90 20.59 8.99
N PHE A 183 -12.70 20.62 9.58
CA PHE A 183 -12.09 21.79 10.20
C PHE A 183 -11.17 22.58 9.25
N GLY A 184 -11.13 22.19 7.97
CA GLY A 184 -10.50 22.93 6.87
C GLY A 184 -9.28 22.20 6.32
N GLY A 185 -8.99 22.42 5.03
CA GLY A 185 -7.90 21.73 4.36
C GLY A 185 -8.09 20.21 4.37
N ASN A 186 -7.04 19.48 4.75
CA ASN A 186 -7.01 18.02 4.85
C ASN A 186 -7.32 17.59 6.29
N ASP A 187 -8.52 17.08 6.54
CA ASP A 187 -8.94 16.53 7.83
C ASP A 187 -8.77 15.01 7.89
N LEU A 188 -8.57 14.44 9.08
CA LEU A 188 -8.37 13.00 9.26
C LEU A 188 -9.71 12.25 9.33
N TYR A 189 -9.87 11.25 8.47
CA TYR A 189 -11.03 10.36 8.43
C TYR A 189 -10.61 8.91 8.61
N VAL A 190 -11.59 8.08 8.97
CA VAL A 190 -11.43 6.64 9.17
C VAL A 190 -12.62 5.88 8.62
N THR A 191 -12.36 4.74 8.00
CA THR A 191 -13.38 3.74 7.66
C THR A 191 -12.96 2.36 8.17
N THR A 192 -13.92 1.47 8.31
CA THR A 192 -13.68 0.11 8.79
C THR A 192 -14.37 -0.93 7.90
N ARG A 193 -13.78 -2.12 7.84
CA ARG A 193 -14.38 -3.32 7.26
C ARG A 193 -14.36 -4.46 8.27
N GLN A 194 -15.12 -5.51 8.00
CA GLN A 194 -14.99 -6.74 8.78
C GLN A 194 -13.57 -7.29 8.68
N ARG A 195 -13.07 -7.82 9.79
CA ARG A 195 -11.78 -8.52 9.82
C ARG A 195 -11.83 -9.70 8.86
N ILE A 196 -10.75 -9.90 8.13
CA ILE A 196 -10.54 -11.13 7.38
C ILE A 196 -10.22 -12.21 8.43
N ASN A 197 -11.23 -13.00 8.80
CA ASN A 197 -11.03 -14.13 9.70
C ASN A 197 -10.26 -15.21 8.95
N SER A 198 -8.94 -15.28 9.17
CA SER A 198 -8.11 -16.39 8.70
C SER A 198 -8.39 -17.65 9.55
N ALA A 199 -9.51 -18.32 9.33
CA ALA A 199 -9.74 -19.68 9.82
C ALA A 199 -9.66 -20.65 8.62
N PRO A 200 -8.96 -21.78 8.72
CA PRO A 200 -8.94 -22.75 7.63
C PRO A 200 -10.35 -23.34 7.48
N ALA A 201 -10.84 -23.38 6.24
CA ALA A 201 -12.10 -24.03 5.92
C ALA A 201 -11.97 -25.55 6.12
N ILE A 202 -12.20 -26.03 7.35
CA ILE A 202 -12.47 -27.46 7.56
C ILE A 202 -13.91 -27.71 7.09
N ARG A 203 -14.04 -28.11 5.83
CA ARG A 203 -15.29 -28.62 5.28
C ARG A 203 -15.56 -29.98 5.91
N SER A 204 -16.32 -30.02 7.00
CA SER A 204 -16.88 -31.27 7.52
C SER A 204 -17.96 -31.77 6.55
N MET A 205 -17.57 -32.59 5.58
CA MET A 205 -18.50 -33.55 5.01
C MET A 205 -18.58 -34.73 5.97
N ARG A 206 -19.64 -34.76 6.77
CA ARG A 206 -20.17 -36.03 7.28
C ARG A 206 -21.56 -36.19 6.70
N GLU A 207 -21.65 -37.24 5.90
CA GLU A 207 -22.81 -37.65 5.13
C GLU A 207 -24.02 -37.89 6.03
N SER A 208 -25.17 -37.42 5.56
CA SER A 208 -26.47 -37.85 6.03
C SER A 208 -26.80 -39.20 5.40
N THR A 209 -26.65 -40.29 6.15
CA THR A 209 -27.42 -41.52 5.88
C THR A 209 -28.63 -41.55 6.82
N PRO A 210 -29.87 -41.43 6.31
CA PRO A 210 -31.05 -41.71 7.10
C PRO A 210 -31.21 -43.23 7.23
N HIS A 211 -31.16 -43.75 8.46
CA HIS A 211 -31.63 -45.11 8.73
C HIS A 211 -33.16 -45.11 8.74
N THR A 212 -33.75 -45.72 7.72
CA THR A 212 -35.14 -46.16 7.72
C THR A 212 -35.30 -47.35 8.66
N LEU A 213 -36.13 -47.19 9.69
CA LEU A 213 -36.71 -48.29 10.45
C LEU A 213 -37.80 -48.94 9.60
N SER A 214 -37.63 -50.20 9.23
CA SER A 214 -38.76 -51.07 8.88
C SER A 214 -38.85 -52.21 9.89
N GLY A 215 -39.99 -52.28 10.57
CA GLY A 215 -40.36 -53.39 11.42
C GLY A 215 -40.74 -54.63 10.60
N GLY A 216 -40.62 -55.79 11.23
CA GLY A 216 -41.15 -57.05 10.72
C GLY A 216 -41.29 -58.03 11.88
N ALA A 217 -42.54 -58.35 12.21
CA ALA A 217 -42.93 -59.26 13.27
C ALA A 217 -42.63 -60.73 12.93
N ARG A 218 -42.19 -61.51 13.93
CA ARG A 218 -42.85 -62.72 14.47
C ARG A 218 -42.07 -63.27 15.64
#